data_AF-A0A3D4B2X4-F1
#
_entry.id   AF-A0A3D4B2X4-F1
#
_cell.length_a   1.000
_cell.length_b   1.000
_cell.length_c   1.000
_cell.angle_alpha   90.00
_cell.angle_beta   90.00
_cell.angle_gamma   90.00
#
_symmetry.space_group_name_H-M   'P 1'
#
loop_
_entity.id
_entity.type
_entity.pdbx_description
1 polymer ?
#
loop_
_entity_poly.entity_id
_entity_poly.type
_entity_poly.pdbx_seq_one_letter_code
_entity_poly.pdbx_strand_id
1 'polypeptide(L)'
;MINKYYLKIRSLFEWIAIAWCAKFLSKDLITGSKIDAIPHLEKIGTNYGGWITPIDLIKKQDICYCVGVGEDISFDLGIIQRFGCQVYAFDPMPR
;
A
#
# COMPACT_ATOMS: atom_id res chain seq x y z
N MET A 1 24.90 -6.62 37.98
CA MET A 1 24.83 -7.83 37.14
C MET A 1 23.37 -8.25 37.03
N ILE A 2 22.69 -7.78 35.99
CA ILE A 2 21.32 -8.17 35.66
C ILE A 2 21.40 -9.27 34.60
N ASN A 3 20.62 -10.31 34.82
CA ASN A 3 20.78 -11.67 34.33
C ASN A 3 20.70 -11.78 32.79
N LYS A 4 21.77 -12.27 32.15
CA LYS A 4 21.99 -12.35 30.69
C LYS A 4 21.15 -13.46 30.00
N TYR A 5 20.16 -14.03 30.68
CA TYR A 5 19.42 -15.24 30.26
C TYR A 5 17.92 -15.00 29.95
N TYR A 6 17.48 -13.75 29.77
CA TYR A 6 16.08 -13.41 29.43
C TYR A 6 15.76 -13.37 27.93
N LEU A 7 16.60 -13.95 27.05
CA LEU A 7 16.15 -14.28 25.69
C LEU A 7 15.50 -15.66 25.71
N LYS A 8 14.26 -15.70 26.19
CA LYS A 8 13.36 -16.86 26.06
C LYS A 8 13.13 -17.08 24.56
N ILE A 9 13.61 -18.19 24.03
CA ILE A 9 13.28 -18.67 22.69
C ILE A 9 11.76 -18.84 22.66
N ARG A 10 11.06 -17.85 22.09
CA ARG A 10 9.62 -17.95 21.87
C ARG A 10 9.38 -19.04 20.84
N SER A 11 8.47 -19.97 21.16
CA SER A 11 8.18 -21.08 20.25
C SER A 11 7.62 -20.54 18.93
N LEU A 12 7.82 -21.26 17.83
CA LEU A 12 7.23 -20.92 16.53
C LEU A 12 5.71 -20.68 16.64
N PHE A 13 5.04 -21.42 17.53
CA PHE A 13 3.63 -21.27 17.85
C PHE A 13 3.27 -19.90 18.46
N GLU A 14 4.09 -19.37 19.36
CA GLU A 14 3.85 -18.04 19.95
C GLU A 14 3.98 -16.93 18.90
N TRP A 15 4.96 -17.05 17.98
CA TRP A 15 5.10 -16.11 16.87
C TRP A 15 3.96 -16.21 15.86
N ILE A 16 3.49 -17.43 15.54
CA ILE A 16 2.31 -17.63 14.70
C ILE A 16 1.08 -17.03 15.37
N ALA A 17 0.85 -17.27 16.66
CA ALA A 17 -0.29 -16.72 17.39
C ALA A 17 -0.27 -15.19 17.46
N ILE A 18 0.90 -14.58 17.68
CA ILE A 18 1.08 -13.12 17.66
C ILE A 18 0.82 -12.56 16.26
N ALA A 19 1.35 -13.19 15.21
CA ALA A 19 1.11 -12.77 13.83
C ALA A 19 -0.37 -12.88 13.43
N TRP A 20 -1.05 -13.92 13.91
CA TRP A 20 -2.49 -14.09 13.74
C TRP A 20 -3.30 -13.05 14.51
N CYS A 21 -2.97 -12.77 15.77
CA CYS A 21 -3.64 -11.73 16.56
C CYS A 21 -3.43 -10.34 15.95
N ALA A 22 -2.22 -10.04 15.47
CA ALA A 22 -1.92 -8.78 14.79
C ALA A 22 -2.74 -8.61 13.51
N LYS A 23 -2.92 -9.69 12.71
CA LYS A 23 -3.83 -9.70 11.56
C LYS A 23 -5.29 -9.47 11.95
N PHE A 24 -5.72 -10.01 13.09
CA PHE A 24 -7.11 -9.93 13.54
C PHE A 24 -7.47 -8.57 14.15
N LEU A 25 -6.49 -7.85 14.67
CA LEU A 25 -6.73 -6.59 15.35
C LEU A 25 -7.13 -5.45 14.41
N SER A 26 -6.96 -5.60 13.09
CA SER A 26 -7.23 -4.55 12.08
C SER A 26 -6.75 -3.20 12.59
N LYS A 27 -5.55 -3.17 13.17
CA LYS A 27 -4.94 -1.99 13.77
C LYS A 27 -3.50 -1.91 13.34
N ASP A 28 -3.10 -0.73 12.90
CA ASP A 28 -1.71 -0.43 12.65
C ASP A 28 -0.92 -0.55 13.96
N LEU A 29 0.17 -1.31 13.94
CA LEU A 29 0.93 -1.63 15.16
C LEU A 29 1.72 -0.42 15.69
N ILE A 30 1.96 0.58 14.83
CA ILE A 30 2.75 1.77 15.17
C ILE A 30 1.85 2.84 15.79
N THR A 31 0.70 3.10 15.16
CA THR A 31 -0.22 4.19 15.55
C THR A 31 -1.44 3.72 16.34
N GLY A 32 -1.74 2.41 16.34
CA GLY A 32 -2.96 1.84 16.91
C GLY A 32 -4.22 2.15 16.10
N SER A 33 -4.11 2.84 14.97
CA SER A 33 -5.22 3.26 14.13
C SER A 33 -5.92 2.04 13.52
N LYS A 34 -7.25 2.06 13.49
CA LYS A 34 -8.01 1.01 12.81
C LYS A 34 -7.69 1.03 11.31
N ILE A 35 -7.35 -0.14 10.76
CA ILE A 35 -7.17 -0.37 9.34
C ILE A 35 -8.45 -1.04 8.84
N ASP A 36 -9.26 -0.30 8.10
CA ASP A 36 -10.37 -0.89 7.37
C ASP A 36 -9.83 -1.64 6.15
N ALA A 37 -10.32 -2.86 5.92
CA ALA A 37 -10.00 -3.58 4.70
C ALA A 37 -10.56 -2.79 3.51
N ILE A 38 -9.73 -2.53 2.51
CA ILE A 38 -10.17 -1.83 1.31
C ILE A 38 -10.71 -2.88 0.33
N PRO A 39 -12.03 -2.94 0.09
CA PRO A 39 -12.57 -3.85 -0.92
C PRO A 39 -12.18 -3.36 -2.32
N HIS A 40 -12.12 -4.31 -3.25
CA HIS A 40 -11.98 -4.04 -4.69
C HIS A 40 -10.67 -3.35 -5.09
N LEU A 41 -9.60 -4.15 -5.08
CA LEU A 41 -8.29 -3.77 -5.57
C LEU A 41 -8.08 -4.34 -6.98
N GLU A 42 -7.66 -3.49 -7.90
CA GLU A 42 -7.30 -3.92 -9.26
C GLU A 42 -5.93 -3.37 -9.68
N LYS A 43 -5.24 -4.11 -10.55
CA LYS A 43 -4.02 -3.61 -11.20
C LYS A 43 -4.40 -2.69 -12.35
N ILE A 44 -3.82 -1.49 -12.38
CA ILE A 44 -3.94 -0.53 -13.49
C ILE A 44 -2.55 -0.28 -14.05
N GLY A 45 -2.40 -0.27 -15.38
CA GLY A 45 -1.11 -0.14 -16.08
C GLY A 45 -0.53 -1.48 -16.53
N THR A 46 0.69 -1.48 -17.06
CA THR A 46 1.37 -2.69 -17.55
C THR A 46 1.84 -3.61 -16.42
N ASN A 47 2.48 -4.72 -16.76
CA ASN A 47 3.14 -5.56 -15.77
C ASN A 47 4.27 -4.84 -15.02
N TYR A 48 5.00 -3.95 -15.70
CA TYR A 48 6.13 -3.19 -15.15
C TYR A 48 5.67 -1.91 -14.44
N GLY A 49 4.96 -1.02 -15.14
CA GLY A 49 4.53 0.29 -14.63
C GLY A 49 3.17 0.32 -13.95
N GLY A 50 2.57 -0.84 -13.63
CA GLY A 50 1.22 -0.91 -13.08
C GLY A 50 1.14 -1.10 -11.56
N TRP A 51 0.12 -0.50 -10.95
CA TRP A 51 -0.10 -0.47 -9.49
C TRP A 51 -1.43 -1.09 -9.07
N ILE A 52 -1.43 -1.72 -7.90
CA ILE A 52 -2.65 -2.21 -7.25
C ILE A 52 -3.38 -1.02 -6.62
N THR A 53 -4.62 -0.81 -7.06
CA THR A 53 -5.34 0.45 -6.85
C THR A 53 -6.74 0.17 -6.29
N PRO A 54 -7.18 0.91 -5.26
CA PRO A 54 -8.54 0.80 -4.73
C PRO A 54 -9.52 1.59 -5.58
N ILE A 55 -10.07 0.92 -6.59
CA ILE A 55 -10.81 1.59 -7.66
C ILE A 55 -12.12 2.24 -7.21
N ASP A 56 -12.71 1.75 -6.12
CA ASP A 56 -13.97 2.29 -5.59
C ASP A 56 -13.77 3.61 -4.82
N LEU A 57 -12.52 3.93 -4.45
CA LEU A 57 -12.19 5.14 -3.69
C LEU A 57 -11.90 6.35 -4.58
N ILE A 58 -11.60 6.13 -5.87
CA ILE A 58 -11.23 7.19 -6.80
C ILE A 58 -12.49 7.76 -7.45
N LYS A 59 -12.65 9.08 -7.42
CA LYS A 59 -13.78 9.83 -7.99
C LYS A 59 -13.29 10.80 -9.04
N LYS A 60 -14.13 11.09 -10.02
CA LYS A 60 -13.81 11.97 -11.16
C LYS A 60 -13.26 13.34 -10.77
N GLN A 61 -13.74 13.91 -9.66
CA GLN A 61 -13.30 15.23 -9.16
C GLN A 61 -11.97 15.20 -8.40
N ASP A 62 -11.40 14.01 -8.15
CA ASP A 62 -10.15 13.88 -7.43
C ASP A 62 -8.98 14.37 -8.28
N ILE A 63 -7.94 14.83 -7.58
CA ILE A 63 -6.65 15.20 -8.17
C ILE A 63 -5.64 14.14 -7.73
N CYS A 64 -5.07 13.41 -8.69
CA CYS A 64 -4.04 12.42 -8.43
C CYS A 64 -2.66 13.01 -8.71
N TYR A 65 -1.78 12.96 -7.71
CA TYR A 65 -0.37 13.32 -7.83
C TYR A 65 0.45 12.05 -7.97
N CYS A 66 0.93 11.76 -9.18
CA CYS A 66 1.76 10.60 -9.44
C CYS A 66 3.23 11.03 -9.47
N VAL A 67 4.04 10.46 -8.57
CA VAL A 67 5.45 10.84 -8.40
C VAL A 67 6.32 9.63 -8.68
N GLY A 68 7.33 9.82 -9.54
CA GLY A 68 8.20 8.74 -10.02
C GLY A 68 7.56 7.93 -11.15
N VAL A 69 7.01 8.62 -12.16
CA VAL A 69 6.30 7.96 -13.27
C VAL A 69 7.23 7.19 -14.23
N GLY A 70 8.51 7.56 -14.29
CA GLY A 70 9.52 6.83 -15.04
C GLY A 70 9.20 6.73 -16.54
N GLU A 71 9.63 5.62 -17.14
CA GLU A 71 9.46 5.35 -18.57
C GLU A 71 8.09 4.77 -18.94
N ASP A 72 7.27 4.38 -17.94
CA ASP A 72 5.98 3.72 -18.14
C ASP A 72 4.86 4.43 -17.37
N ILE A 73 4.21 5.35 -18.07
CA ILE A 73 3.07 6.13 -17.55
C ILE A 73 1.71 5.43 -17.73
N SER A 74 1.69 4.13 -18.01
CA SER A 74 0.44 3.38 -18.26
C SER A 74 -0.51 3.39 -17.07
N PHE A 75 0.02 3.45 -15.85
CA PHE A 75 -0.80 3.61 -14.65
C PHE A 75 -1.50 4.96 -14.63
N ASP A 76 -0.76 6.05 -14.84
CA ASP A 76 -1.26 7.43 -14.87
C ASP A 76 -2.36 7.61 -15.90
N LEU A 77 -2.09 7.15 -17.13
CA LEU A 77 -3.07 7.16 -18.21
C LEU A 77 -4.28 6.30 -17.87
N GLY A 78 -4.09 5.16 -17.23
CA GLY A 78 -5.17 4.30 -16.74
C GLY A 78 -6.07 4.99 -15.72
N ILE A 79 -5.52 5.80 -14.82
CA ILE A 79 -6.30 6.62 -13.89
C ILE A 79 -7.16 7.64 -14.65
N ILE A 80 -6.55 8.38 -15.58
CA ILE A 80 -7.27 9.37 -16.41
C ILE A 80 -8.40 8.70 -17.20
N GLN A 81 -8.10 7.61 -17.89
CA GLN A 81 -9.06 6.94 -18.78
C GLN A 81 -10.21 6.29 -18.02
N ARG A 82 -9.92 5.63 -16.89
CA ARG A 82 -10.92 4.86 -16.17
C ARG A 82 -11.81 5.73 -15.28
N PHE A 83 -11.25 6.77 -14.67
CA PHE A 83 -11.96 7.57 -13.68
C PHE A 83 -12.23 9.02 -14.12
N GLY A 84 -11.59 9.50 -15.18
CA GLY A 84 -11.72 10.88 -15.64
C GLY A 84 -11.13 11.91 -14.68
N CYS A 85 -10.20 11.49 -13.82
CA CYS A 85 -9.54 12.35 -12.82
C CYS A 85 -8.53 13.30 -13.46
N GLN A 86 -8.23 14.38 -12.75
CA GLN A 86 -7.07 15.21 -13.08
C GLN A 86 -5.81 14.55 -12.52
N VAL A 87 -4.80 14.35 -13.36
CA VAL A 87 -3.53 13.73 -12.96
C VAL A 87 -2.38 14.69 -13.19
N TYR A 88 -1.56 14.89 -12.16
CA TYR A 88 -0.28 15.58 -12.23
C TYR A 88 0.84 14.55 -12.07
N ALA A 89 1.62 14.36 -13.13
CA ALA A 89 2.75 13.45 -13.16
C ALA A 89 4.07 14.19 -12.92
N PHE A 90 4.91 13.65 -12.02
CA PHE A 90 6.22 14.20 -11.68
C PHE A 90 7.27 13.11 -11.81
N ASP A 91 8.35 13.40 -12.52
CA ASP A 91 9.56 12.61 -12.47
C ASP A 91 10.76 13.56 -12.28
N PRO A 92 11.53 13.45 -11.19
CA PRO A 92 12.71 14.27 -11.00
C PRO A 92 13.88 13.86 -11.90
N MET A 93 13.78 12.74 -12.62
CA MET A 93 14.83 12.30 -13.53
C MET A 93 14.87 13.21 -14.78
N PRO A 94 15.97 13.93 -15.03
CA PRO A 94 16.06 14.96 -16.08
C PRO A 94 16.29 14.40 -17.49
N ARG A 95 16.14 13.08 -17.68
CA ARG A 95 16.41 12.44 -18.97
C ARG A 95 15.28 12.69 -19.95
#